data_AF-A0A966LXR7-F1
#
_entry.id   AF-A0A966LXR7-F1
#
_cell.length_a   1.000
_cell.length_b   1.000
_cell.length_c   1.000
_cell.angle_alpha   90.00
_cell.angle_beta   90.00
_cell.angle_gamma   90.00
#
_symmetry.space_group_name_H-M   'P 1'
#
loop_
_entity.id
_entity.type
_entity.pdbx_description
1 polymer ?
#
loop_
_entity_poly.entity_id
_entity_poly.type
_entity_poly.pdbx_seq_one_letter_code
_entity_poly.pdbx_strand_id
1 'polypeptide(L)'
;MNFDETPEFKKDVKRLKKRWRSIPDDIEAVKPYLLPLYEYRADDVEVSIYREGFFRGKRATILKNTPAGEAIKMRLDVADLGRNDTVRIVFVAIKTESTIQFIELYAKNDKNREDTARIRKYLP
;
A
#
# COMPACT_ATOMS: atom_id res chain seq x y z
N MET A 1 -1.36 -15.30 -3.17
CA MET A 1 -0.23 -14.35 -2.98
C MET A 1 -0.03 -14.06 -1.49
N ASN A 2 1.19 -13.81 -1.02
CA ASN A 2 1.51 -13.59 0.41
C ASN A 2 1.67 -12.10 0.75
N PHE A 3 1.49 -11.73 2.02
CA PHE A 3 1.81 -10.40 2.54
C PHE A 3 3.00 -10.46 3.50
N ASP A 4 3.90 -9.50 3.38
CA ASP A 4 5.04 -9.34 4.29
C ASP A 4 5.21 -7.87 4.71
N GLU A 5 5.92 -7.65 5.80
CA GLU A 5 6.18 -6.33 6.37
C GLU A 5 7.66 -6.18 6.72
N THR A 6 8.29 -5.17 6.13
CA THR A 6 9.67 -4.82 6.45
C THR A 6 9.83 -4.36 7.91
N PRO A 7 11.04 -4.48 8.51
CA PRO A 7 11.32 -3.91 9.82
C PRO A 7 11.01 -2.41 9.92
N GLU A 8 11.26 -1.66 8.85
CA GLU A 8 10.98 -0.23 8.73
C GLU A 8 9.47 0.05 8.76
N PHE A 9 8.67 -0.71 8.00
CA PHE A 9 7.23 -0.62 8.04
C PHE A 9 6.67 -0.93 9.44
N LYS A 10 7.16 -1.99 10.09
CA LYS A 10 6.75 -2.33 11.46
C LYS A 10 7.03 -1.21 12.46
N LYS A 11 8.14 -0.48 12.29
CA LYS A 11 8.45 0.71 13.12
C LYS A 11 7.47 1.85 12.83
N ASP A 12 7.12 2.08 11.57
CA ASP A 12 6.15 3.09 11.19
C ASP A 12 4.75 2.79 11.77
N VAL A 13 4.30 1.53 11.67
CA VAL A 13 3.06 1.05 12.29
C VAL A 13 3.07 1.30 13.80
N LYS A 14 4.14 0.92 14.50
CA LYS A 14 4.28 1.17 15.95
C LYS A 14 4.22 2.66 16.30
N ARG A 15 4.79 3.54 15.46
CA ARG A 15 4.76 4.99 15.67
C ARG A 15 3.35 5.55 15.47
N LEU A 16 2.69 5.20 14.38
CA LEU A 16 1.38 5.75 14.04
C LEU A 16 0.25 5.15 14.88
N LYS A 17 0.38 3.88 15.32
CA LYS A 17 -0.55 3.22 16.25
C LYS A 17 -0.75 4.01 17.55
N LYS A 18 0.26 4.78 17.99
CA LYS A 18 0.16 5.64 19.17
C LYS A 18 -0.85 6.79 18.98
N ARG A 19 -1.07 7.24 17.74
CA ARG A 19 -2.02 8.30 17.39
C ARG A 19 -3.37 7.71 16.96
N TRP A 20 -3.35 6.63 16.19
CA TRP A 20 -4.53 5.95 15.66
C TRP A 20 -4.40 4.44 15.89
N ARG A 21 -5.11 3.94 16.91
CA ARG A 21 -5.06 2.57 17.40
C ARG A 21 -5.56 1.57 16.37
N SER A 22 -6.47 1.98 15.47
CA SER A 22 -7.06 1.13 14.42
C SER A 22 -6.07 0.70 13.32
N ILE A 23 -4.91 1.37 13.20
CA ILE A 23 -3.98 1.15 12.07
C ILE A 23 -3.64 -0.32 11.78
N PRO A 24 -3.35 -1.18 12.77
CA PRO A 24 -3.08 -2.59 12.50
C PRO A 24 -4.27 -3.28 11.82
N ASP A 25 -5.49 -3.04 12.29
CA ASP A 25 -6.70 -3.64 11.74
C ASP A 25 -7.03 -3.04 10.37
N ASP A 26 -6.80 -1.74 10.18
CA ASP A 26 -6.96 -1.05 8.90
C ASP A 26 -6.01 -1.63 7.82
N ILE A 27 -4.78 -2.01 8.20
CA ILE A 27 -3.82 -2.67 7.30
C ILE A 27 -4.29 -4.08 6.92
N GLU A 28 -4.86 -4.84 7.87
CA GLU A 28 -5.44 -6.15 7.53
C GLU A 28 -6.65 -5.99 6.60
N ALA A 29 -7.49 -4.99 6.85
CA ALA A 29 -8.68 -4.72 6.05
C ALA A 29 -8.36 -4.33 4.59
N VAL A 30 -7.18 -3.75 4.30
CA VAL A 30 -6.82 -3.37 2.93
C VAL A 30 -6.34 -4.56 2.07
N LYS A 31 -5.81 -5.62 2.68
CA LYS A 31 -5.20 -6.76 1.96
C LYS A 31 -6.13 -7.43 0.94
N PRO A 32 -7.42 -7.71 1.23
CA PRO A 32 -8.33 -8.32 0.25
C PRO A 32 -8.60 -7.46 -0.99
N TYR A 33 -8.38 -6.13 -0.93
CA TYR A 33 -8.50 -5.25 -2.09
C TYR A 33 -7.22 -5.21 -2.94
N LEU A 34 -6.09 -5.63 -2.38
CA LEU A 34 -4.82 -5.69 -3.10
C LEU A 34 -4.66 -7.01 -3.88
N LEU A 35 -5.25 -8.11 -3.41
CA LEU A 35 -5.13 -9.41 -4.07
C LEU A 35 -5.68 -9.41 -5.52
N PRO A 36 -6.90 -8.89 -5.81
CA PRO A 36 -7.46 -8.90 -7.15
C PRO A 36 -6.70 -8.02 -8.16
N LEU A 37 -5.74 -7.21 -7.72
CA LEU A 37 -4.89 -6.42 -8.62
C LEU A 37 -3.86 -7.27 -9.37
N TYR A 38 -3.58 -8.48 -8.89
CA TYR A 38 -2.48 -9.31 -9.41
C TYR A 38 -2.76 -10.82 -9.48
N GLU A 39 -3.84 -11.34 -8.88
CA GLU A 39 -4.20 -12.75 -9.03
C GLU A 39 -4.92 -12.96 -10.37
N TYR A 40 -4.16 -13.38 -11.39
CA TYR A 40 -4.67 -13.76 -12.72
C TYR A 40 -5.31 -15.16 -12.73
N ARG A 41 -6.40 -15.29 -13.48
CA ARG A 41 -6.99 -16.49 -14.06
C ARG A 41 -6.98 -16.36 -15.59
N ALA A 42 -7.17 -17.47 -16.28
CA ALA A 42 -6.82 -17.63 -17.70
C ALA A 42 -7.57 -16.69 -18.67
N ASP A 43 -8.67 -16.04 -18.24
CA ASP A 43 -9.60 -15.29 -19.11
C ASP A 43 -9.84 -13.84 -18.63
N ASP A 44 -8.83 -13.23 -17.98
CA ASP A 44 -9.04 -12.14 -17.01
C ASP A 44 -9.14 -10.71 -17.55
N VAL A 45 -10.12 -10.49 -18.44
CA VAL A 45 -10.66 -9.14 -18.69
C VAL A 45 -11.07 -8.48 -17.35
N GLU A 46 -11.57 -9.26 -16.38
CA GLU A 46 -11.98 -8.76 -15.06
C GLU A 46 -10.83 -8.15 -14.23
N VAL A 47 -9.65 -8.76 -14.21
CA VAL A 47 -8.49 -8.21 -13.47
C VAL A 47 -8.01 -6.92 -14.11
N SER A 48 -7.97 -6.84 -15.44
CA SER A 48 -7.59 -5.60 -16.14
C SER A 48 -8.57 -4.46 -15.82
N ILE A 49 -9.88 -4.71 -15.87
CA ILE A 49 -10.92 -3.73 -15.54
C ILE A 49 -10.82 -3.29 -14.07
N TYR A 50 -10.65 -4.25 -13.14
CA TYR A 50 -10.51 -3.95 -11.71
C TYR A 50 -9.28 -3.07 -11.46
N ARG A 51 -8.14 -3.47 -12.04
CA ARG A 51 -6.87 -2.77 -11.91
C ARG A 51 -6.93 -1.36 -12.49
N GLU A 52 -7.48 -1.20 -13.69
CA GLU A 52 -7.69 0.11 -14.29
C GLU A 52 -8.59 0.99 -13.41
N GLY A 53 -9.72 0.46 -12.93
CA GLY A 53 -10.62 1.16 -12.03
C GLY A 53 -9.93 1.59 -10.71
N PHE A 54 -9.13 0.70 -10.14
CA PHE A 54 -8.41 0.92 -8.89
C PHE A 54 -7.40 2.07 -8.98
N PHE A 55 -6.57 2.08 -10.03
CA PHE A 55 -5.53 3.10 -10.21
C PHE A 55 -6.02 4.38 -10.90
N ARG A 56 -7.16 4.36 -11.60
CA ARG A 56 -7.82 5.56 -12.10
C ARG A 56 -8.31 6.46 -10.95
N GLY A 57 -8.61 5.87 -9.80
CA GLY A 57 -8.95 6.62 -8.59
C GLY A 57 -7.76 7.40 -8.03
N LYS A 58 -8.01 8.57 -7.41
CA LYS A 58 -6.97 9.39 -6.75
C LYS A 58 -6.46 8.81 -5.41
N ARG A 59 -6.68 7.51 -5.18
CA ARG A 59 -6.38 6.80 -3.91
C ARG A 59 -5.14 5.93 -4.01
N ALA A 60 -4.74 5.50 -5.21
CA ALA A 60 -3.56 4.67 -5.43
C ALA A 60 -2.78 5.14 -6.66
N THR A 61 -1.49 4.80 -6.73
CA THR A 61 -0.62 5.14 -7.86
C THR A 61 0.52 4.13 -7.93
N ILE A 62 0.89 3.73 -9.15
CA ILE A 62 2.10 2.96 -9.41
C ILE A 62 3.29 3.92 -9.42
N LEU A 63 4.27 3.70 -8.54
CA LEU A 63 5.47 4.53 -8.41
C LEU A 63 6.61 4.06 -9.31
N LYS A 64 6.76 2.74 -9.45
CA LYS A 64 7.81 2.11 -10.25
C LYS A 64 7.29 0.78 -10.76
N ASN A 65 7.49 0.49 -12.04
CA ASN A 65 7.12 -0.78 -12.66
C ASN A 65 8.35 -1.33 -13.39
N THR A 66 8.77 -2.54 -13.04
CA THR A 66 9.94 -3.22 -13.59
C THR A 66 9.64 -4.70 -13.80
N PRO A 67 10.44 -5.43 -14.58
CA PRO A 67 10.31 -6.89 -14.69
C PRO A 67 10.40 -7.62 -13.33
N ALA A 68 11.13 -7.07 -12.36
CA ALA A 68 11.28 -7.66 -11.03
C ALA A 68 10.06 -7.45 -10.12
N GLY A 69 9.19 -6.48 -10.45
CA GLY A 69 8.05 -6.13 -9.62
C GLY A 69 7.59 -4.69 -9.77
N GLU A 70 6.59 -4.34 -8.96
CA GLU A 70 5.91 -3.06 -8.99
C GLU A 70 5.89 -2.43 -7.59
N ALA A 71 6.25 -1.15 -7.49
CA ALA A 71 6.04 -0.34 -6.30
C ALA A 71 4.73 0.43 -6.43
N ILE A 72 3.85 0.26 -5.45
CA ILE A 72 2.56 0.98 -5.38
C ILE A 72 2.49 1.84 -4.12
N LYS A 73 1.80 2.98 -4.25
CA LYS A 73 1.47 3.88 -3.15
C LYS A 73 -0.04 3.98 -3.05
N MET A 74 -0.58 3.85 -1.85
CA MET A 74 -2.03 3.87 -1.63
C MET A 74 -2.39 4.57 -0.32
N ARG A 75 -3.54 5.28 -0.34
CA ARG A 75 -4.16 5.83 0.88
C ARG A 75 -4.79 4.71 1.70
N LEU A 76 -4.43 4.65 2.97
CA LEU A 76 -5.07 3.79 3.96
C LEU A 76 -6.27 4.54 4.54
N ASP A 77 -7.46 3.94 4.46
CA ASP A 77 -8.59 4.40 5.25
C ASP A 77 -8.35 3.97 6.69
N VAL A 78 -8.32 4.93 7.61
CA VAL A 78 -8.03 4.70 9.03
C VAL A 78 -9.28 4.99 9.83
N ALA A 79 -9.85 3.96 10.47
CA ALA A 79 -11.14 4.06 11.15
C ALA A 79 -11.15 5.18 12.22
N ASP A 80 -10.06 5.32 12.99
CA ASP A 80 -9.94 6.36 14.03
C ASP A 80 -9.97 7.80 13.50
N LEU A 81 -9.75 8.02 12.19
CA LEU A 81 -9.92 9.34 11.57
C LEU A 81 -11.39 9.67 11.28
N GLY A 82 -12.27 8.67 11.18
CA GLY A 82 -13.68 8.88 10.87
C GLY A 82 -13.88 9.73 9.61
N ARG A 83 -14.55 10.89 9.76
CA ARG A 83 -14.80 11.85 8.68
C ARG A 83 -13.71 12.91 8.50
N ASN A 84 -12.63 12.84 9.28
CA ASN A 84 -11.53 13.80 9.21
C ASN A 84 -10.70 13.57 7.94
N ASP A 85 -10.75 14.52 7.00
CA ASP A 85 -10.05 14.47 5.71
C ASP A 85 -8.74 15.29 5.69
N THR A 86 -8.38 15.91 6.81
CA THR A 86 -7.16 16.73 6.95
C THR A 86 -5.91 15.86 7.03
N VAL A 87 -6.02 14.66 7.61
CA VAL A 87 -4.93 13.69 7.71
C VAL A 87 -5.13 12.60 6.67
N ARG A 88 -4.06 12.29 5.93
CA ARG A 88 -4.06 11.18 4.97
C ARG A 88 -2.94 10.23 5.35
N ILE A 89 -3.30 9.00 5.68
CA ILE A 89 -2.34 7.92 5.91
C ILE A 89 -2.08 7.22 4.59
N VAL A 90 -0.82 6.96 4.29
CA VAL A 90 -0.37 6.40 3.02
C VAL A 90 0.62 5.29 3.33
N PHE A 91 0.46 4.15 2.64
CA PHE A 91 1.47 3.10 2.62
C PHE A 91 2.11 2.98 1.24
N VAL A 92 3.32 2.41 1.24
CA VAL A 92 4.02 1.96 0.03
C VAL A 92 4.26 0.47 0.15
N ALA A 93 3.96 -0.27 -0.92
CA ALA A 93 4.18 -1.70 -1.00
C ALA A 93 4.91 -2.07 -2.29
N ILE A 94 5.71 -3.13 -2.24
CA ILE A 94 6.35 -3.76 -3.40
C ILE A 94 5.65 -5.07 -3.69
N LYS A 95 5.08 -5.19 -4.88
CA LYS A 95 4.57 -6.44 -5.43
C LYS A 95 5.67 -7.14 -6.23
N THR A 96 5.99 -8.37 -5.86
CA THR A 96 6.81 -9.30 -6.64
C THR A 96 5.94 -10.44 -7.19
N GLU A 97 6.52 -11.52 -7.72
CA GLU A 97 5.74 -12.64 -8.29
C GLU A 97 4.73 -13.23 -7.29
N SER A 98 5.17 -13.48 -6.04
CA SER A 98 4.38 -14.22 -5.06
C SER A 98 4.00 -13.42 -3.81
N THR A 99 4.51 -12.19 -3.66
CA THR A 99 4.41 -11.43 -2.40
C THR A 99 4.08 -9.95 -2.64
N ILE A 100 3.29 -9.38 -1.73
CA ILE A 100 3.13 -7.94 -1.53
C ILE A 100 3.79 -7.58 -0.21
N GLN A 101 4.93 -6.89 -0.27
CA GLN A 101 5.70 -6.48 0.90
C GLN A 101 5.45 -5.00 1.20
N PHE A 102 4.95 -4.70 2.40
CA PHE A 102 4.79 -3.32 2.88
C PHE A 102 6.13 -2.75 3.37
N ILE A 103 6.53 -1.60 2.82
CA ILE A 103 7.86 -1.01 3.03
C ILE A 103 7.84 0.33 3.76
N GLU A 104 6.71 1.04 3.73
CA GLU A 104 6.57 2.35 4.37
C GLU A 104 5.13 2.65 4.76
N LEU A 105 4.93 3.29 5.92
CA LEU A 105 3.65 3.86 6.33
C LEU A 105 3.87 5.27 6.89
N TYR A 106 3.12 6.26 6.44
CA TYR A 106 3.28 7.63 6.92
C TYR A 106 1.99 8.44 6.82
N ALA A 107 1.91 9.48 7.65
CA ALA A 107 0.87 10.49 7.57
C ALA A 107 1.38 11.66 6.71
N LYS A 108 0.58 12.14 5.75
CA LYS A 108 0.98 13.20 4.80
C LYS A 108 1.33 14.53 5.47
N ASN A 109 0.74 14.81 6.63
CA ASN A 109 1.05 15.98 7.45
C ASN A 109 2.40 15.88 8.17
N ASP A 110 2.92 14.67 8.42
CA ASP A 110 4.26 14.46 8.97
C ASP A 110 5.32 14.39 7.84
N LYS A 111 4.94 13.89 6.65
CA LYS A 111 5.85 13.64 5.53
C LYS A 111 5.12 13.74 4.18
N ASN A 112 5.60 14.60 3.29
CA ASN A 112 4.91 14.90 2.03
C ASN A 112 5.13 13.86 0.90
N ARG A 113 6.24 13.12 0.91
CA ARG A 113 6.63 12.18 -0.16
C ARG A 113 7.15 10.87 0.43
N GLU A 114 7.00 9.78 -0.30
CA GLU A 114 7.56 8.46 -0.01
C GLU A 114 9.09 8.45 0.11
N ASP A 115 9.61 7.43 0.79
CA ASP A 115 11.03 7.14 0.92
C ASP A 115 11.56 6.41 -0.33
N THR A 116 12.15 7.16 -1.25
CA THR A 116 12.73 6.60 -2.48
C THR A 116 13.89 5.65 -2.22
N ALA A 117 14.62 5.81 -1.10
CA ALA A 117 15.69 4.90 -0.73
C ALA A 117 15.14 3.53 -0.32
N ARG A 118 14.02 3.48 0.40
CA ARG A 118 13.32 2.21 0.69
C ARG A 118 12.81 1.55 -0.59
N ILE A 119 12.19 2.31 -1.49
CA ILE A 119 11.74 1.75 -2.79
C ILE A 119 12.92 1.14 -3.54
N ARG A 120 14.04 1.84 -3.66
CA ARG A 120 15.25 1.34 -4.34
C ARG A 120 15.86 0.12 -3.63
N LYS A 121 15.79 0.06 -2.30
CA LYS A 121 16.28 -1.07 -1.51
C LYS A 121 15.50 -2.37 -1.79
N TYR A 122 14.18 -2.27 -1.91
CA TYR A 122 13.29 -3.43 -2.07
C TYR A 122 12.87 -3.69 -3.53
N LEU A 123 13.11 -2.74 -4.43
CA LEU A 123 12.88 -2.84 -5.87
C LEU A 123 14.00 -2.06 -6.61
N PRO A 124 15.18 -2.67 -6.82
CA PRO A 124 16.36 -2.01 -7.41
C PRO A 124 16.12 -1.48 -8.83
#